data_AF-A0A640P6D6-F1
#
_entry.id   AF-A0A640P6D6-F1
#
_cell.length_a   1.000
_cell.length_b   1.000
_cell.length_c   1.000
_cell.angle_alpha   90.00
_cell.angle_beta   90.00
_cell.angle_gamma   90.00
#
_symmetry.space_group_name_H-M   'P 1'
#
loop_
_entity.id
_entity.type
_entity.pdbx_description
1 polymer ?
#
loop_
_entity_poly.entity_id
_entity_poly.type
_entity_poly.pdbx_seq_one_letter_code
_entity_poly.pdbx_strand_id
1 'polypeptide(L)'
;MNSTALQEELLTKLRPLEASLKKAVKSGNPDKAIELATNIQHLFPKTMRGHHRLLRAKLWAFESCVDANRISFAKRGFIGIRALSANQTRLYLEASSLLAVCHLRSKEIEQAKKLISEVIGKVNNISSELTRRQFQKRLIERIEEECILTELIGSNEMLLNVEEVQSNAVLLIQANSENEILKLIGYSVPPSSISLLNDVRTYSLNLLPPPDRKRLPAPEKAEQPKKIGLVTFSIIKRIVWKTFCNPDSTLYSLWKNRVPKVFNEGYFSAAVVTTLGDFKIGIPLLASGISALIMRYSAEEFCTIAKPKGLMIDRGKE
;
A
#
# COMPACT_ATOMS: atom_id res chain seq x y z
N MET A 1 0.43 3.55 -38.17
CA MET A 1 1.07 2.56 -37.27
C MET A 1 2.48 3.04 -37.00
N ASN A 2 2.68 3.89 -35.98
CA ASN A 2 4.02 4.35 -35.64
C ASN A 2 4.66 3.33 -34.73
N SER A 3 5.80 2.80 -35.15
CA SER A 3 6.66 1.91 -34.38
C SER A 3 6.74 2.36 -32.92
N THR A 4 6.25 1.50 -32.01
CA THR A 4 6.43 1.63 -30.56
C THR A 4 7.86 1.30 -30.12
N ALA A 5 8.76 0.99 -31.06
CA ALA A 5 10.14 0.67 -30.76
C ALA A 5 10.94 1.96 -30.52
N LEU A 6 11.60 2.01 -29.36
CA LEU A 6 12.55 3.06 -29.03
C LEU A 6 13.90 2.76 -29.71
N GLN A 7 14.60 3.80 -30.14
CA GLN A 7 15.96 3.68 -30.67
C GLN A 7 16.91 3.09 -29.63
N GLU A 8 17.91 2.30 -30.05
CA GLU A 8 18.81 1.61 -29.12
C GLU A 8 19.63 2.58 -28.25
N GLU A 9 19.99 3.75 -28.78
CA GLU A 9 20.66 4.80 -28.01
C GLU A 9 19.80 5.27 -26.82
N LEU A 10 18.49 5.47 -27.03
CA LEU A 10 17.56 5.80 -25.96
C LEU A 10 17.41 4.63 -24.98
N LEU A 11 17.41 3.39 -25.47
CA LEU A 11 17.30 2.19 -24.64
C LEU A 11 18.49 2.00 -23.68
N THR A 12 19.72 2.26 -24.14
CA THR A 12 20.93 2.17 -23.32
C THR A 12 20.91 3.16 -22.16
N LYS A 13 20.38 4.38 -22.37
CA LYS A 13 20.18 5.39 -21.32
C LYS A 13 19.00 5.06 -20.40
N LEU A 14 17.93 4.47 -20.95
CA LEU A 14 16.68 4.20 -20.22
C LEU A 14 16.77 3.00 -19.25
N ARG A 15 17.39 1.89 -19.66
CA ARG A 15 17.42 0.64 -18.86
C ARG A 15 18.04 0.84 -17.45
N PRO A 16 19.18 1.53 -17.29
CA PRO A 16 19.77 1.78 -15.97
C PRO A 16 18.87 2.63 -15.06
N LEU A 17 18.19 3.63 -15.62
CA LEU A 17 17.25 4.47 -14.88
C LEU A 17 16.01 3.68 -14.45
N GLU A 18 15.46 2.82 -15.31
CA GLU A 18 14.34 1.96 -14.95
C GLU A 18 14.71 0.97 -13.84
N ALA A 19 15.92 0.38 -13.88
CA ALA A 19 16.40 -0.50 -12.82
C ALA A 19 16.58 0.25 -11.49
N SER A 20 17.15 1.45 -11.54
CA SER A 20 17.30 2.32 -10.37
C SER A 20 15.95 2.74 -9.80
N LEU A 21 14.98 3.05 -10.67
CA LEU A 21 13.61 3.40 -10.27
C LEU A 21 12.95 2.24 -9.54
N LYS A 22 13.05 1.02 -10.09
CA LYS A 22 12.55 -0.19 -9.42
C LYS A 22 13.18 -0.37 -8.04
N LYS A 23 14.48 -0.12 -7.89
CA LYS A 23 15.17 -0.18 -6.60
C LYS A 23 14.62 0.88 -5.63
N ALA A 24 14.46 2.12 -6.07
CA ALA A 24 13.92 3.22 -5.26
C ALA A 24 12.49 2.92 -4.77
N VAL A 25 11.63 2.45 -5.67
CA VAL A 25 10.24 2.04 -5.36
C VAL A 25 10.23 0.88 -4.37
N LYS A 26 11.05 -0.17 -4.60
CA LYS A 26 11.20 -1.31 -3.69
C LYS A 26 11.75 -0.93 -2.32
N SER A 27 12.47 0.19 -2.21
CA SER A 27 12.99 0.75 -0.95
C SER A 27 12.06 1.76 -0.28
N GLY A 28 10.87 2.02 -0.84
CA GLY A 28 9.94 3.02 -0.28
C GLY A 28 10.50 4.45 -0.29
N ASN A 29 11.30 4.81 -1.30
CA ASN A 29 11.88 6.14 -1.43
C ASN A 29 11.14 6.95 -2.51
N PRO A 30 10.04 7.66 -2.15
CA PRO A 30 9.23 8.39 -3.11
C PRO A 30 10.00 9.55 -3.76
N ASP A 31 10.86 10.26 -3.03
CA ASP A 31 11.66 11.36 -3.56
C ASP A 31 12.59 10.89 -4.67
N LYS A 32 13.34 9.81 -4.40
CA LYS A 32 14.23 9.22 -5.40
C LYS A 32 13.45 8.65 -6.58
N ALA A 33 12.28 8.05 -6.33
CA ALA A 33 11.42 7.54 -7.40
C ALA A 33 10.90 8.67 -8.31
N ILE A 34 10.48 9.81 -7.75
CA ILE A 34 10.07 11.00 -8.51
C ILE A 34 11.23 11.56 -9.33
N GLU A 35 12.41 11.70 -8.72
CA GLU A 35 13.63 12.18 -9.40
C GLU A 35 13.95 11.29 -10.61
N LEU A 36 13.99 9.97 -10.40
CA LEU A 36 14.29 9.01 -11.47
C LEU A 36 13.20 8.98 -12.55
N ALA A 37 11.92 9.07 -12.21
CA ALA A 37 10.84 9.17 -13.19
C ALA A 37 10.93 10.48 -13.99
N THR A 38 11.38 11.56 -13.38
CA THR A 38 11.64 12.85 -14.04
C THR A 38 12.81 12.75 -15.01
N ASN A 39 13.92 12.13 -14.58
CA ASN A 39 15.07 11.86 -15.44
C ASN A 39 14.69 10.99 -16.64
N ILE A 40 13.89 9.94 -16.41
CA ILE A 40 13.32 9.12 -17.49
C ILE A 40 12.48 9.99 -18.43
N GLN A 41 11.62 10.86 -17.91
CA GLN A 41 10.82 11.78 -18.73
C GLN A 41 11.69 12.68 -19.63
N HIS A 42 12.82 13.17 -19.14
CA HIS A 42 13.74 14.02 -19.92
C HIS A 42 14.34 13.29 -21.13
N LEU A 43 14.44 11.96 -21.09
CA LEU A 43 14.89 11.18 -22.23
C LEU A 43 13.85 11.09 -23.38
N PHE A 44 12.57 11.31 -23.08
CA PHE A 44 11.51 11.25 -24.09
C PHE A 44 11.20 12.63 -24.67
N PRO A 45 11.08 12.77 -26.00
CA PRO A 45 10.60 14.00 -26.62
C PRO A 45 9.15 14.28 -26.24
N LYS A 46 8.71 15.55 -26.36
CA LYS A 46 7.33 15.96 -26.03
C LYS A 46 6.26 15.21 -26.83
N THR A 47 6.58 14.80 -28.06
CA THR A 47 5.71 14.01 -28.93
C THR A 47 5.47 12.58 -28.42
N MET A 48 6.32 12.07 -27.52
CA MET A 48 6.26 10.70 -26.99
C MET A 48 5.83 10.64 -25.51
N ARG A 49 5.12 11.67 -25.03
CA ARG A 49 4.69 11.74 -23.61
C ARG A 49 3.72 10.62 -23.20
N GLY A 50 2.99 10.04 -24.15
CA GLY A 50 2.12 8.87 -23.96
C GLY A 50 2.83 7.52 -24.06
N HIS A 51 4.16 7.48 -24.23
CA HIS A 51 4.86 6.21 -24.42
C HIS A 51 4.75 5.31 -23.20
N HIS A 52 4.36 4.04 -23.41
CA HIS A 52 3.99 3.12 -22.33
C HIS A 52 5.09 2.92 -21.26
N ARG A 53 6.38 2.90 -21.64
CA ARG A 53 7.49 2.81 -20.69
C ARG A 53 7.61 4.02 -19.77
N LEU A 54 7.43 5.22 -20.32
CA LEU A 54 7.42 6.46 -19.55
C LEU A 54 6.22 6.49 -18.59
N LEU A 55 5.02 6.17 -19.09
CA LEU A 55 3.82 6.12 -18.27
C LEU A 55 3.96 5.10 -17.13
N ARG A 56 4.53 3.92 -17.40
CA ARG A 56 4.84 2.91 -16.37
C ARG A 56 5.81 3.42 -15.31
N ALA A 57 6.88 4.10 -15.72
CA ALA A 57 7.85 4.67 -14.78
C ALA A 57 7.19 5.70 -13.85
N LYS A 58 6.36 6.59 -14.40
CA LYS A 58 5.58 7.55 -13.62
C LYS A 58 4.59 6.86 -12.69
N LEU A 59 3.92 5.81 -13.17
CA LEU A 59 2.95 5.05 -12.39
C LEU A 59 3.58 4.47 -11.12
N TRP A 60 4.78 3.87 -11.22
CA TRP A 60 5.53 3.40 -10.05
C TRP A 60 5.92 4.52 -9.08
N ALA A 61 6.39 5.65 -9.60
CA ALA A 61 6.75 6.79 -8.75
C ALA A 61 5.54 7.35 -8.00
N PHE A 62 4.39 7.48 -8.66
CA PHE A 62 3.15 7.95 -8.02
C PHE A 62 2.56 6.93 -7.06
N GLU A 63 2.68 5.63 -7.32
CA GLU A 63 2.32 4.59 -6.35
C GLU A 63 3.14 4.71 -5.06
N SER A 64 4.46 4.90 -5.17
CA SER A 64 5.32 5.18 -4.01
C SER A 64 4.89 6.45 -3.25
N CYS A 65 4.32 7.45 -3.96
CA CYS A 65 3.76 8.64 -3.32
C CYS A 65 2.47 8.34 -2.54
N VAL A 66 1.62 7.42 -3.02
CA VAL A 66 0.43 6.96 -2.28
C VAL A 66 0.85 6.30 -0.97
N ASP A 67 1.85 5.41 -1.02
CA ASP A 67 2.34 4.72 0.17
C ASP A 67 2.97 5.69 1.17
N ALA A 68 3.62 6.76 0.70
CA ALA A 68 4.17 7.84 1.52
C ALA A 68 3.17 8.96 1.88
N ASN A 69 1.86 8.70 1.74
CA ASN A 69 0.79 9.64 2.07
C ASN A 69 0.79 10.99 1.31
N ARG A 70 1.46 11.08 0.15
CA ARG A 70 1.51 12.28 -0.71
C ARG A 70 0.36 12.31 -1.71
N ILE A 71 -0.88 12.26 -1.19
CA ILE A 71 -2.08 11.93 -1.96
C ILE A 71 -2.39 12.95 -3.06
N SER A 72 -2.34 14.25 -2.76
CA SER A 72 -2.61 15.32 -3.75
C SER A 72 -1.64 15.30 -4.93
N PHE A 73 -0.38 14.91 -4.70
CA PHE A 73 0.61 14.77 -5.76
C PHE A 73 0.34 13.52 -6.61
N ALA A 74 0.12 12.38 -5.98
CA ALA A 74 -0.19 11.12 -6.65
C ALA A 74 -1.46 11.20 -7.50
N LYS A 75 -2.54 11.80 -6.96
CA LYS A 75 -3.83 12.00 -7.63
C LYS A 75 -3.68 12.72 -8.96
N ARG A 76 -2.97 13.86 -8.99
CA ARG A 76 -2.67 14.62 -10.23
C ARG A 76 -1.88 13.78 -11.22
N GLY A 77 -0.90 13.01 -10.71
CA GLY A 77 -0.10 12.09 -11.51
C GLY A 77 -0.93 11.03 -12.24
N PHE A 78 -1.84 10.35 -11.53
CA PHE A 78 -2.70 9.33 -12.12
C PHE A 78 -3.71 9.91 -13.11
N ILE A 79 -4.27 11.10 -12.84
CA ILE A 79 -5.12 11.81 -13.82
C ILE A 79 -4.36 12.04 -15.12
N GLY A 80 -3.11 12.51 -15.04
CA GLY A 80 -2.26 12.71 -16.21
C GLY A 80 -1.93 11.40 -16.96
N ILE A 81 -1.67 10.31 -16.25
CA ILE A 81 -1.43 9.00 -16.88
C ILE A 81 -2.69 8.50 -17.60
N ARG A 82 -3.87 8.63 -16.98
CA ARG A 82 -5.15 8.24 -17.60
C ARG A 82 -5.42 9.04 -18.87
N ALA A 83 -5.16 10.35 -18.87
CA ALA A 83 -5.33 11.20 -20.04
C ALA A 83 -4.40 10.84 -21.21
N LEU A 84 -3.22 10.30 -20.92
CA LEU A 84 -2.20 9.95 -21.92
C LEU A 84 -2.21 8.47 -22.34
N SER A 85 -2.92 7.61 -21.62
CA SER A 85 -3.04 6.19 -21.92
C SER A 85 -4.39 5.87 -22.57
N ALA A 86 -4.40 4.92 -23.51
CA ALA A 86 -5.66 4.45 -24.07
C ALA A 86 -6.46 3.67 -23.01
N ASN A 87 -7.76 3.90 -22.96
CA ASN A 87 -8.68 3.39 -21.94
C ASN A 87 -8.79 1.85 -21.86
N GLN A 88 -8.34 1.16 -22.90
CA GLN A 88 -8.28 -0.30 -23.02
C GLN A 88 -6.93 -0.91 -22.61
N THR A 89 -6.00 -0.08 -22.14
CA THR A 89 -4.68 -0.58 -21.72
C THR A 89 -4.66 -0.95 -20.25
N ARG A 90 -3.80 -1.92 -19.90
CA ARG A 90 -3.52 -2.27 -18.51
C ARG A 90 -3.05 -1.06 -17.68
N LEU A 91 -2.21 -0.19 -18.26
CA LEU A 91 -1.72 1.02 -17.60
C LEU A 91 -2.86 1.96 -17.18
N TYR A 92 -3.86 2.09 -18.03
CA TYR A 92 -5.04 2.88 -17.72
C TYR A 92 -5.81 2.29 -16.52
N LEU A 93 -6.00 0.97 -16.48
CA LEU A 93 -6.65 0.30 -15.35
C LEU A 93 -5.86 0.45 -14.06
N GLU A 94 -4.55 0.24 -14.09
CA GLU A 94 -3.68 0.40 -12.93
C GLU A 94 -3.70 1.84 -12.39
N ALA A 95 -3.66 2.84 -13.29
CA ALA A 95 -3.80 4.24 -12.91
C ALA A 95 -5.19 4.57 -12.35
N SER A 96 -6.27 4.06 -12.94
CA SER A 96 -7.64 4.22 -12.43
C SER A 96 -7.81 3.60 -11.05
N SER A 97 -7.23 2.42 -10.81
CA SER A 97 -7.25 1.75 -9.51
C SER A 97 -6.52 2.53 -8.43
N LEU A 98 -5.29 2.99 -8.70
CA LEU A 98 -4.53 3.80 -7.74
C LEU A 98 -5.15 5.18 -7.53
N LEU A 99 -5.81 5.73 -8.54
CA LEU A 99 -6.61 6.95 -8.39
C LEU A 99 -7.82 6.71 -7.48
N ALA A 100 -8.52 5.57 -7.61
CA ALA A 100 -9.60 5.20 -6.70
C ALA A 100 -9.12 5.09 -5.25
N VAL A 101 -7.94 4.49 -5.03
CA VAL A 101 -7.27 4.45 -3.72
C VAL A 101 -7.02 5.87 -3.17
N CYS A 102 -6.55 6.79 -4.01
CA CYS A 102 -6.38 8.19 -3.59
C CYS A 102 -7.71 8.83 -3.18
N HIS A 103 -8.79 8.59 -3.93
CA HIS A 103 -10.11 9.10 -3.61
C HIS A 103 -10.65 8.51 -2.30
N LEU A 104 -10.48 7.20 -2.05
CA LEU A 104 -10.84 6.59 -0.75
C LEU A 104 -10.10 7.30 0.38
N ARG A 105 -8.78 7.44 0.27
CA ARG A 105 -7.98 8.07 1.32
C ARG A 105 -8.30 9.56 1.53
N SER A 106 -8.79 10.25 0.50
CA SER A 106 -9.29 11.63 0.59
C SER A 106 -10.77 11.72 1.01
N LYS A 107 -11.41 10.60 1.40
CA LYS A 107 -12.83 10.52 1.77
C LYS A 107 -13.80 10.92 0.63
N GLU A 108 -13.34 10.86 -0.61
CA GLU A 108 -14.11 11.12 -1.84
C GLU A 108 -14.76 9.81 -2.34
N ILE A 109 -15.65 9.25 -1.53
CA ILE A 109 -16.14 7.86 -1.68
C ILE A 109 -16.85 7.63 -3.01
N GLU A 110 -17.68 8.58 -3.46
CA GLU A 110 -18.44 8.44 -4.71
C GLU A 110 -17.53 8.44 -5.95
N GLN A 111 -16.45 9.24 -5.94
CA GLN A 111 -15.45 9.23 -7.01
C GLN A 111 -14.66 7.91 -7.01
N ALA A 112 -14.34 7.38 -5.82
CA ALA A 112 -13.69 6.08 -5.70
C ALA A 112 -14.58 4.96 -6.26
N LYS A 113 -15.86 4.90 -5.87
CA LYS A 113 -16.84 3.91 -6.38
C LYS A 113 -16.94 3.94 -7.90
N LYS A 114 -17.06 5.13 -8.51
CA LYS A 114 -17.09 5.29 -9.98
C LYS A 114 -15.86 4.69 -10.66
N LEU A 115 -14.66 4.94 -10.13
CA LEU A 115 -13.42 4.39 -10.69
C LEU A 115 -13.29 2.88 -10.45
N ILE A 116 -13.69 2.38 -9.29
CA ILE A 116 -13.71 0.94 -9.00
C ILE A 116 -14.63 0.22 -10.00
N SER A 117 -15.82 0.77 -10.23
CA SER A 117 -16.77 0.25 -11.22
C SER A 117 -16.17 0.23 -12.63
N GLU A 118 -15.54 1.33 -13.04
CA GLU A 118 -14.86 1.43 -14.34
C GLU A 118 -13.77 0.35 -14.51
N VAL A 119 -12.97 0.12 -13.47
CA VAL A 119 -11.89 -0.88 -13.51
C VAL A 119 -12.46 -2.30 -13.58
N ILE A 120 -13.46 -2.63 -12.75
CA ILE A 120 -14.10 -3.94 -12.73
C ILE A 120 -14.71 -4.24 -14.11
N GLY A 121 -15.45 -3.29 -14.69
CA GLY A 121 -16.07 -3.46 -16.01
C GLY A 121 -15.07 -3.64 -17.15
N LYS A 122 -13.82 -3.24 -16.97
CA LYS A 122 -12.77 -3.30 -18.00
C LYS A 122 -11.66 -4.31 -17.69
N VAL A 123 -11.80 -5.12 -16.65
CA VAL A 123 -10.74 -6.04 -16.18
C VAL A 123 -10.33 -7.07 -17.24
N ASN A 124 -11.22 -7.38 -18.19
CA ASN A 124 -10.96 -8.27 -19.33
C ASN A 124 -9.98 -7.69 -20.36
N ASN A 125 -9.65 -6.40 -20.27
CA ASN A 125 -8.59 -5.80 -21.08
C ASN A 125 -7.19 -6.32 -20.67
N ILE A 126 -7.06 -6.98 -19.53
CA ILE A 126 -5.86 -7.74 -19.16
C ILE A 126 -5.98 -9.12 -19.80
N SER A 127 -5.27 -9.33 -20.92
CA SER A 127 -5.38 -10.55 -21.74
C SER A 127 -4.94 -11.83 -21.02
N SER A 128 -3.90 -11.76 -20.19
CA SER A 128 -3.41 -12.93 -19.44
C SER A 128 -4.31 -13.20 -18.25
N GLU A 129 -4.92 -14.40 -18.20
CA GLU A 129 -5.76 -14.82 -17.08
C GLU A 129 -5.02 -14.78 -15.75
N LEU A 130 -3.77 -15.25 -15.72
CA LEU A 130 -2.94 -15.23 -14.51
C LEU A 130 -2.71 -13.80 -14.01
N THR A 131 -2.30 -12.89 -14.90
CA THR A 131 -2.12 -11.47 -14.55
C THR A 131 -3.44 -10.83 -14.13
N ARG A 132 -4.55 -11.16 -14.79
CA ARG A 132 -5.88 -10.64 -14.48
C ARG A 132 -6.33 -11.06 -13.08
N ARG A 133 -6.17 -12.34 -12.72
CA ARG A 133 -6.48 -12.86 -11.38
C ARG A 133 -5.61 -12.20 -10.30
N GLN A 134 -4.31 -12.07 -10.56
CA GLN A 134 -3.40 -11.39 -9.63
C GLN A 134 -3.77 -9.92 -9.45
N PHE A 135 -4.12 -9.21 -10.53
CA PHE A 135 -4.52 -7.80 -10.49
C PHE A 135 -5.82 -7.64 -9.70
N GLN A 136 -6.84 -8.45 -9.98
CA GLN A 136 -8.11 -8.44 -9.24
C GLN A 136 -7.90 -8.69 -7.75
N LYS A 137 -7.08 -9.68 -7.39
CA LYS A 137 -6.75 -9.97 -6.00
C LYS A 137 -6.09 -8.78 -5.30
N ARG A 138 -5.01 -8.24 -5.89
CA ARG A 138 -4.29 -7.08 -5.32
C ARG A 138 -5.18 -5.84 -5.25
N LEU A 139 -6.07 -5.64 -6.23
CA LEU A 139 -7.03 -4.53 -6.24
C LEU A 139 -8.03 -4.63 -5.08
N ILE A 140 -8.64 -5.80 -4.89
CA ILE A 140 -9.60 -6.03 -3.81
C ILE A 140 -8.90 -5.85 -2.46
N GLU A 141 -7.76 -6.51 -2.26
CA GLU A 141 -6.96 -6.38 -1.03
C GLU A 141 -6.64 -4.91 -0.74
N ARG A 142 -6.16 -4.17 -1.76
CA ARG A 142 -5.83 -2.75 -1.59
C ARG A 142 -7.06 -1.90 -1.28
N ILE A 143 -8.21 -2.14 -1.92
CA ILE A 143 -9.43 -1.39 -1.62
C ILE A 143 -9.91 -1.66 -0.18
N GLU A 144 -9.94 -2.93 0.24
CA GLU A 144 -10.36 -3.31 1.60
C GLU A 144 -9.44 -2.66 2.65
N GLU A 145 -8.13 -2.70 2.41
CA GLU A 145 -7.11 -2.04 3.23
C GLU A 145 -7.33 -0.52 3.32
N GLU A 146 -7.61 0.15 2.22
CA GLU A 146 -7.80 1.60 2.20
C GLU A 146 -9.12 2.03 2.86
N CYS A 147 -10.17 1.20 2.81
CA CYS A 147 -11.41 1.46 3.55
C CYS A 147 -11.16 1.52 5.06
N ILE A 148 -10.34 0.60 5.57
CA ILE A 148 -9.97 0.62 7.00
C ILE A 148 -9.04 1.79 7.31
N LEU A 149 -8.00 1.99 6.50
CA LEU A 149 -7.02 3.06 6.74
C LEU A 149 -7.64 4.46 6.72
N THR A 150 -8.59 4.71 5.81
CA THR A 150 -9.24 6.02 5.65
C THR A 150 -9.91 6.50 6.93
N GLU A 151 -10.51 5.58 7.67
CA GLU A 151 -11.22 5.88 8.91
C GLU A 151 -10.30 5.86 10.14
N LEU A 152 -9.15 5.18 10.05
CA LEU A 152 -8.08 5.31 11.05
C LEU A 152 -7.36 6.66 10.97
N ILE A 153 -7.20 7.22 9.76
CA ILE A 153 -6.54 8.53 9.57
C ILE A 153 -7.37 9.62 10.25
N GLY A 154 -6.74 10.37 11.16
CA GLY A 154 -7.39 11.42 11.93
C GLY A 154 -8.34 10.90 13.02
N SER A 155 -8.26 9.61 13.39
CA SER A 155 -9.13 8.99 14.40
C SER A 155 -8.92 9.48 15.83
N ASN A 156 -7.81 10.20 16.11
CA ASN A 156 -7.59 10.87 17.39
C ASN A 156 -6.44 11.89 17.24
N GLU A 157 -6.62 13.10 17.77
CA GLU A 157 -5.58 14.14 17.78
C GLU A 157 -4.60 14.00 18.95
N MET A 158 -4.88 13.10 19.90
CA MET A 158 -3.95 12.84 21.01
C MET A 158 -2.64 12.23 20.52
N LEU A 159 -1.54 12.85 20.94
CA LEU A 159 -0.20 12.30 20.76
C LEU A 159 -0.06 11.01 21.56
N LEU A 160 0.35 9.94 20.88
CA LEU A 160 0.65 8.67 21.53
C LEU A 160 1.89 8.81 22.42
N ASN A 161 1.80 8.32 23.66
CA ASN A 161 2.94 8.24 24.56
C ASN A 161 3.76 6.96 24.26
N VAL A 162 5.05 7.13 23.94
CA VAL A 162 5.94 6.01 23.59
C VAL A 162 6.14 5.03 24.75
N GLU A 163 6.27 5.53 25.98
CA GLU A 163 6.49 4.70 27.18
C GLU A 163 5.26 3.87 27.53
N GLU A 164 4.07 4.47 27.38
CA GLU A 164 2.80 3.77 27.57
C GLU A 164 2.62 2.67 26.52
N VAL A 165 2.83 3.00 25.24
CA VAL A 165 2.77 2.02 24.14
C VAL A 165 3.76 0.88 24.35
N GLN A 166 4.98 1.18 24.79
CA GLN A 166 5.99 0.17 25.09
C GLN A 166 5.58 -0.73 26.25
N SER A 167 5.12 -0.16 27.35
CA SER A 167 4.70 -0.91 28.54
C SER A 167 3.56 -1.87 28.20
N ASN A 168 2.56 -1.37 27.47
CA ASN A 168 1.44 -2.19 27.00
C ASN A 168 1.89 -3.25 26.00
N ALA A 169 2.80 -2.94 25.07
CA ALA A 169 3.32 -3.91 24.12
C ALA A 169 4.04 -5.08 24.82
N VAL A 170 4.86 -4.79 25.85
CA VAL A 170 5.53 -5.83 26.65
C VAL A 170 4.50 -6.72 27.37
N LEU A 171 3.47 -6.13 27.98
CA LEU A 171 2.39 -6.89 28.62
C LEU A 171 1.68 -7.81 27.62
N LEU A 172 1.35 -7.31 26.42
CA LEU A 172 0.72 -8.11 25.37
C LEU A 172 1.62 -9.25 24.89
N ILE A 173 2.94 -9.05 24.83
CA ILE A 173 3.87 -10.13 24.48
C ILE A 173 3.84 -11.24 25.52
N GLN A 174 3.82 -10.88 26.81
CA GLN A 174 3.86 -11.83 27.93
C GLN A 174 2.54 -12.56 28.14
N ALA A 175 1.41 -11.87 28.00
CA ALA A 175 0.11 -12.38 28.44
C ALA A 175 -0.77 -12.93 27.31
N ASN A 176 -0.49 -12.61 26.04
CA ASN A 176 -1.40 -12.91 24.94
C ASN A 176 -0.78 -13.77 23.84
N SER A 177 -1.62 -14.56 23.17
CA SER A 177 -1.25 -15.21 21.90
C SER A 177 -1.28 -14.21 20.74
N GLU A 178 -0.61 -14.52 19.62
CA GLU A 178 -0.67 -13.69 18.41
C GLU A 178 -2.11 -13.47 17.93
N ASN A 179 -2.93 -14.53 18.01
CA ASN A 179 -4.35 -14.49 17.64
C ASN A 179 -5.15 -13.53 18.52
N GLU A 180 -4.83 -13.43 19.81
CA GLU A 180 -5.48 -12.49 20.72
C GLU A 180 -5.06 -11.05 20.45
N ILE A 181 -3.77 -10.80 20.21
CA ILE A 181 -3.29 -9.47 19.83
C ILE A 181 -3.96 -9.01 18.53
N LEU A 182 -4.09 -9.89 17.53
CA LEU A 182 -4.82 -9.59 16.30
C LEU A 182 -6.30 -9.26 16.56
N LYS A 183 -6.98 -9.98 17.46
CA LYS A 183 -8.36 -9.62 17.84
C LYS A 183 -8.43 -8.25 18.50
N LEU A 184 -7.51 -7.92 19.40
CA LEU A 184 -7.43 -6.61 20.07
C LEU A 184 -7.22 -5.47 19.07
N ILE A 185 -6.32 -5.66 18.09
CA ILE A 185 -6.15 -4.73 16.97
C ILE A 185 -7.48 -4.56 16.23
N GLY A 186 -8.16 -5.68 15.91
CA GLY A 186 -9.45 -5.63 15.23
C GLY A 186 -10.54 -4.89 15.98
N TYR A 187 -10.62 -5.06 17.31
CA TYR A 187 -11.56 -4.32 18.16
C TYR A 187 -11.22 -2.83 18.28
N SER A 188 -9.96 -2.46 18.04
CA SER A 188 -9.51 -1.06 18.10
C SER A 188 -9.86 -0.28 16.84
N VAL A 189 -10.35 -0.93 15.78
CA VAL A 189 -10.72 -0.29 14.53
C VAL A 189 -12.09 0.39 14.67
N PRO A 190 -12.24 1.68 14.26
CA PRO A 190 -13.52 2.38 14.32
C PRO A 190 -14.63 1.65 13.53
N PRO A 191 -15.87 1.56 14.06
CA PRO A 191 -16.99 0.96 13.33
C PRO A 191 -17.27 1.59 11.96
N SER A 192 -16.97 2.88 11.79
CA SER A 192 -17.06 3.57 10.49
C SER A 192 -16.18 2.93 9.41
N SER A 193 -15.02 2.37 9.79
CA SER A 193 -14.13 1.62 8.91
C SER A 193 -14.84 0.39 8.32
N ILE A 194 -15.58 -0.33 9.17
CA ILE A 194 -16.32 -1.53 8.80
C ILE A 194 -17.52 -1.15 7.93
N SER A 195 -18.21 -0.07 8.28
CA SER A 195 -19.31 0.48 7.49
C SER A 195 -18.85 0.87 6.08
N LEU A 196 -17.74 1.61 5.95
CA LEU A 196 -17.17 1.99 4.65
C LEU A 196 -16.72 0.77 3.84
N LEU A 197 -16.04 -0.18 4.48
CA LEU A 197 -15.65 -1.45 3.86
C LEU A 197 -16.88 -2.17 3.27
N ASN A 198 -17.97 -2.24 4.04
CA ASN A 198 -19.21 -2.89 3.62
C ASN A 198 -19.92 -2.14 2.49
N ASP A 199 -19.95 -0.82 2.54
CA ASP A 199 -20.54 0.02 1.49
C ASP A 199 -19.79 -0.18 0.15
N VAL A 200 -18.46 -0.03 0.16
CA VAL A 200 -17.63 -0.21 -1.04
C VAL A 200 -17.69 -1.65 -1.54
N ARG A 201 -17.69 -2.64 -0.64
CA ARG A 201 -17.80 -4.06 -1.00
C ARG A 201 -19.16 -4.39 -1.60
N THR A 202 -20.25 -3.91 -1.01
CA THR A 202 -21.61 -4.13 -1.53
C THR A 202 -21.77 -3.51 -2.92
N TYR A 203 -21.29 -2.28 -3.08
CA TYR A 203 -21.25 -1.61 -4.37
C TYR A 203 -20.47 -2.45 -5.40
N SER A 204 -19.26 -2.90 -5.04
CA SER A 204 -18.40 -3.67 -5.94
C SER A 204 -18.94 -5.08 -6.25
N LEU A 205 -19.53 -5.76 -5.27
CA LEU A 205 -20.15 -7.09 -5.41
C LEU A 205 -21.30 -7.07 -6.41
N ASN A 206 -22.12 -6.01 -6.37
CA ASN A 206 -23.24 -5.85 -7.28
C ASN A 206 -22.80 -5.71 -8.75
N LEU A 207 -21.53 -5.36 -8.99
CA LEU A 207 -20.95 -5.22 -10.33
C LEU A 207 -20.28 -6.50 -10.85
N LEU A 208 -19.95 -7.45 -9.96
CA LEU A 208 -19.32 -8.71 -10.38
C LEU A 208 -20.35 -9.68 -10.98
N PRO A 209 -19.97 -10.50 -11.98
CA PRO A 209 -20.81 -11.61 -12.43
C PRO A 209 -21.09 -12.60 -11.27
N PRO A 210 -22.27 -13.26 -11.24
CA PRO A 210 -22.63 -14.23 -10.19
C PRO A 210 -21.56 -15.31 -9.85
N PRO A 211 -20.83 -15.92 -10.80
CA PRO A 211 -19.79 -16.91 -10.47
C PRO A 211 -18.60 -16.33 -9.70
N ASP A 212 -18.25 -15.06 -9.94
CA ASP A 212 -17.14 -14.40 -9.24
C ASP A 212 -17.55 -13.94 -7.83
N ARG A 213 -18.83 -13.57 -7.63
CA ARG A 213 -19.37 -13.25 -6.29
C ARG A 213 -19.21 -14.40 -5.30
N LYS A 214 -19.44 -15.64 -5.75
CA LYS A 214 -19.36 -16.85 -4.91
C LYS A 214 -17.94 -17.18 -4.42
N ARG A 215 -16.92 -16.57 -5.02
CA ARG A 215 -15.51 -16.79 -4.65
C ARG A 215 -15.02 -15.84 -3.56
N LEU A 216 -15.82 -14.83 -3.21
CA LEU A 216 -15.49 -13.88 -2.14
C LEU A 216 -15.93 -14.46 -0.79
N PRO A 217 -15.17 -14.19 0.29
CA PRO A 217 -15.57 -14.64 1.62
C PRO A 217 -16.91 -14.01 2.02
N ALA A 218 -17.72 -14.75 2.77
CA ALA A 218 -18.98 -14.24 3.32
C ALA A 218 -18.75 -12.99 4.20
N PRO A 219 -19.67 -12.01 4.21
CA PRO A 219 -19.56 -10.77 5.00
C PRO A 219 -19.28 -11.03 6.48
N GLU A 220 -20.02 -11.94 7.12
CA GLU A 220 -19.84 -12.30 8.54
C GLU A 220 -18.42 -12.80 8.84
N LYS A 221 -17.80 -13.54 7.91
CA LYS A 221 -16.42 -14.00 8.05
C LYS A 221 -15.42 -12.87 7.80
N ALA A 222 -15.81 -11.82 7.06
CA ALA A 222 -15.00 -10.63 6.79
C ALA A 222 -14.92 -9.70 8.01
N GLU A 223 -16.00 -9.60 8.78
CA GLU A 223 -16.17 -8.71 9.93
C GLU A 223 -15.58 -9.25 11.25
N GLN A 224 -15.13 -10.51 11.27
CA GLN A 224 -14.54 -11.10 12.47
C GLN A 224 -13.36 -10.24 12.97
N PRO A 225 -13.30 -9.90 14.27
CA PRO A 225 -12.25 -9.04 14.82
C PRO A 225 -10.83 -9.51 14.48
N LYS A 226 -10.58 -10.83 14.52
CA LYS A 226 -9.30 -11.40 14.10
C LYS A 226 -8.94 -11.04 12.66
N LYS A 227 -9.90 -11.10 11.74
CA LYS A 227 -9.67 -10.81 10.32
C LYS A 227 -9.49 -9.32 10.08
N ILE A 228 -10.30 -8.48 10.71
CA ILE A 228 -10.08 -7.02 10.72
C ILE A 228 -8.70 -6.70 11.27
N GLY A 229 -8.28 -7.37 12.34
CA GLY A 229 -6.93 -7.28 12.90
C GLY A 229 -5.84 -7.66 11.92
N LEU A 230 -6.01 -8.75 11.16
CA LEU A 230 -5.07 -9.17 10.11
C LEU A 230 -4.97 -8.16 8.97
N VAL A 231 -6.10 -7.61 8.51
CA VAL A 231 -6.10 -6.57 7.46
C VAL A 231 -5.43 -5.31 8.00
N THR A 232 -5.80 -4.88 9.20
CA THR A 232 -5.22 -3.71 9.88
C THR A 232 -3.72 -3.87 10.08
N PHE A 233 -3.26 -5.02 10.55
CA PHE A 233 -1.84 -5.30 10.69
C PHE A 233 -1.13 -5.32 9.33
N SER A 234 -1.78 -5.79 8.25
CA SER A 234 -1.22 -5.75 6.89
C SER A 234 -1.05 -4.32 6.38
N ILE A 235 -2.03 -3.45 6.64
CA ILE A 235 -1.95 -2.00 6.36
C ILE A 235 -0.77 -1.40 7.10
N ILE A 236 -0.71 -1.59 8.42
CA ILE A 236 0.31 -0.91 9.21
C ILE A 236 1.69 -1.46 8.90
N LYS A 237 1.87 -2.78 8.73
CA LYS A 237 3.12 -3.38 8.26
C LYS A 237 3.65 -2.68 7.02
N ARG A 238 2.79 -2.43 6.03
CA ARG A 238 3.17 -1.71 4.80
C ARG A 238 3.66 -0.29 5.09
N ILE A 239 2.99 0.42 6.00
CA ILE A 239 3.31 1.81 6.33
C ILE A 239 4.61 1.89 7.15
N VAL A 240 4.78 1.04 8.17
CA VAL A 240 5.96 1.04 9.05
C VAL A 240 7.17 0.37 8.43
N TRP A 241 7.01 -0.37 7.33
CA TRP A 241 8.08 -1.16 6.72
C TRP A 241 9.35 -0.36 6.50
N LYS A 242 9.25 0.86 5.95
CA LYS A 242 10.44 1.70 5.69
C LYS A 242 11.16 2.10 6.98
N THR A 243 10.40 2.41 8.03
CA THR A 243 10.94 2.81 9.34
C THR A 243 11.76 1.69 9.96
N PHE A 244 11.29 0.44 9.81
CA PHE A 244 11.94 -0.74 10.39
C PHE A 244 13.00 -1.38 9.51
N CYS A 245 12.85 -1.30 8.18
CA CYS A 245 13.64 -2.09 7.22
C CYS A 245 14.65 -1.27 6.44
N ASN A 246 14.97 -0.06 6.91
CA ASN A 246 16.07 0.72 6.35
C ASN A 246 17.42 0.14 6.84
N PRO A 247 18.26 -0.43 5.95
CA PRO A 247 19.55 -1.01 6.31
C PRO A 247 20.49 -0.03 7.02
N ASP A 248 20.36 1.27 6.70
CA ASP A 248 21.19 2.34 7.25
C ASP A 248 20.67 2.86 8.60
N SER A 249 19.55 2.33 9.10
CA SER A 249 18.97 2.77 10.38
C SER A 249 19.58 2.05 11.58
N THR A 250 19.79 2.79 12.67
CA THR A 250 20.23 2.25 13.96
C THR A 250 19.27 1.18 14.47
N LEU A 251 17.96 1.40 14.32
CA LEU A 251 16.92 0.45 14.70
C LEU A 251 17.11 -0.91 14.00
N TYR A 252 17.21 -0.91 12.67
CA TYR A 252 17.38 -2.15 11.91
C TYR A 252 18.69 -2.86 12.27
N SER A 253 19.80 -2.10 12.41
CA SER A 253 21.09 -2.67 12.80
C SER A 253 21.05 -3.36 14.17
N LEU A 254 20.50 -2.68 15.19
CA LEU A 254 20.35 -3.25 16.53
C LEU A 254 19.41 -4.45 16.55
N TRP A 255 18.29 -4.39 15.82
CA TRP A 255 17.32 -5.48 15.74
C TRP A 255 17.88 -6.70 15.01
N LYS A 256 18.55 -6.50 13.87
CA LYS A 256 19.21 -7.57 13.11
C LYS A 256 20.26 -8.29 13.95
N ASN A 257 21.03 -7.55 14.74
CA ASN A 257 22.04 -8.09 15.65
C ASN A 257 21.46 -8.59 16.99
N ARG A 258 20.12 -8.56 17.15
CA ARG A 258 19.39 -8.99 18.36
C ARG A 258 19.90 -8.34 19.66
N VAL A 259 20.31 -7.08 19.59
CA VAL A 259 20.81 -6.33 20.75
C VAL A 259 19.64 -6.12 21.73
N PRO A 260 19.69 -6.59 22.99
CA PRO A 260 18.54 -6.53 23.92
C PRO A 260 17.96 -5.13 24.11
N LYS A 261 18.82 -4.11 24.04
CA LYS A 261 18.47 -2.69 24.11
C LYS A 261 17.32 -2.29 23.18
N VAL A 262 17.27 -2.86 21.97
CA VAL A 262 16.24 -2.53 20.96
C VAL A 262 14.84 -2.96 21.39
N PHE A 263 14.72 -3.99 22.23
CA PHE A 263 13.44 -4.49 22.73
C PHE A 263 12.98 -3.79 24.01
N ASN A 264 13.92 -3.31 24.82
CA ASN A 264 13.63 -2.78 26.16
C ASN A 264 13.50 -1.25 26.21
N GLU A 265 14.17 -0.51 25.32
CA GLU A 265 14.20 0.96 25.36
C GLU A 265 13.20 1.62 24.42
N GLY A 266 12.08 0.96 24.12
CA GLY A 266 10.99 1.60 23.38
C GLY A 266 11.27 1.86 21.89
N TYR A 267 12.35 1.36 21.30
CA TYR A 267 12.67 1.62 19.89
C TYR A 267 11.56 1.20 18.91
N PHE A 268 10.96 0.03 19.10
CA PHE A 268 9.81 -0.43 18.30
C PHE A 268 8.61 0.49 18.46
N SER A 269 8.27 0.80 19.72
CA SER A 269 7.14 1.64 20.07
C SER A 269 7.31 3.06 19.53
N ALA A 270 8.51 3.64 19.62
CA ALA A 270 8.85 4.94 19.06
C ALA A 270 8.69 4.96 17.52
N ALA A 271 9.17 3.92 16.84
CA ALA A 271 9.03 3.79 15.39
C ALA A 271 7.56 3.67 14.96
N VAL A 272 6.75 2.88 15.68
CA VAL A 272 5.32 2.76 15.44
C VAL A 272 4.61 4.09 15.72
N VAL A 273 4.84 4.71 16.88
CA VAL A 273 4.23 6.00 17.27
C VAL A 273 4.55 7.09 16.26
N THR A 274 5.82 7.24 15.86
CA THR A 274 6.23 8.23 14.86
C THR A 274 5.49 8.00 13.54
N THR A 275 5.47 6.76 13.07
CA THR A 275 4.83 6.41 11.80
C THR A 275 3.31 6.61 11.85
N LEU A 276 2.65 6.25 12.95
CA LEU A 276 1.21 6.49 13.12
C LEU A 276 0.91 7.99 13.23
N GLY A 277 1.81 8.76 13.86
CA GLY A 277 1.76 10.22 13.94
C GLY A 277 1.77 10.89 12.56
N ASP A 278 2.60 10.43 11.61
CA ASP A 278 2.62 10.92 10.22
C ASP A 278 1.26 10.74 9.51
N PHE A 279 0.46 9.77 9.96
CA PHE A 279 -0.89 9.49 9.47
C PHE A 279 -1.99 10.04 10.39
N LYS A 280 -1.63 10.75 11.47
CA LYS A 280 -2.55 11.24 12.51
C LYS A 280 -3.44 10.14 13.10
N ILE A 281 -2.86 8.97 13.36
CA ILE A 281 -3.54 7.83 13.98
C ILE A 281 -3.15 7.78 15.46
N GLY A 282 -4.08 8.14 16.36
CA GLY A 282 -3.82 8.24 17.80
C GLY A 282 -4.56 7.20 18.65
N ILE A 283 -4.50 5.92 18.27
CA ILE A 283 -5.17 4.82 19.01
C ILE A 283 -4.13 4.00 19.80
N PRO A 284 -4.03 4.14 21.14
CA PRO A 284 -2.98 3.51 21.94
C PRO A 284 -2.96 1.98 21.89
N LEU A 285 -4.14 1.35 21.97
CA LEU A 285 -4.26 -0.10 21.93
C LEU A 285 -3.82 -0.68 20.58
N LEU A 286 -4.14 0.02 19.49
CA LEU A 286 -3.67 -0.30 18.15
C LEU A 286 -2.14 -0.24 18.09
N ALA A 287 -1.55 0.89 18.50
CA ALA A 287 -0.10 1.09 18.49
C ALA A 287 0.65 0.05 19.35
N SER A 288 0.09 -0.29 20.51
CA SER A 288 0.65 -1.28 21.44
C SER A 288 0.59 -2.69 20.84
N GLY A 289 -0.55 -3.08 20.26
CA GLY A 289 -0.71 -4.37 19.60
C GLY A 289 0.21 -4.53 18.38
N ILE A 290 0.37 -3.48 17.57
CA ILE A 290 1.29 -3.49 16.43
C ILE A 290 2.73 -3.66 16.91
N SER A 291 3.15 -2.87 17.90
CA SER A 291 4.51 -2.96 18.46
C SER A 291 4.78 -4.37 19.00
N ALA A 292 3.82 -4.94 19.74
CA ALA A 292 3.89 -6.30 20.26
C ALA A 292 4.03 -7.36 19.15
N LEU A 293 3.29 -7.24 18.05
CA LEU A 293 3.40 -8.15 16.91
C LEU A 293 4.75 -8.02 16.20
N ILE A 294 5.23 -6.80 15.97
CA ILE A 294 6.52 -6.58 15.27
C ILE A 294 7.67 -7.16 16.09
N MET A 295 7.67 -6.95 17.41
CA MET A 295 8.72 -7.45 18.32
C MET A 295 8.84 -8.99 18.32
N ARG A 296 7.80 -9.73 17.90
CA ARG A 296 7.83 -11.20 17.81
C ARG A 296 8.61 -11.72 16.60
N TYR A 297 8.84 -10.89 15.59
CA TYR A 297 9.55 -11.29 14.38
C TYR A 297 11.06 -11.00 14.50
N SER A 298 11.85 -11.72 13.73
CA SER A 298 13.20 -11.25 13.42
C SER A 298 13.16 -10.11 12.40
N ALA A 299 14.20 -9.26 12.37
CA ALA A 299 14.31 -8.18 11.40
C ALA A 299 14.19 -8.69 9.95
N GLU A 300 14.85 -9.80 9.64
CA GLU A 300 14.86 -10.39 8.29
C GLU A 300 13.50 -10.95 7.89
N GLU A 301 12.85 -11.67 8.81
CA GLU A 301 11.52 -12.22 8.62
C GLU A 301 10.50 -11.10 8.41
N PHE A 302 10.46 -10.12 9.32
CA PHE A 302 9.56 -8.99 9.23
C PHE A 302 9.75 -8.25 7.90
N CYS A 303 10.99 -7.89 7.56
CA CYS A 303 11.26 -7.12 6.34
C CYS A 303 10.95 -7.88 5.06
N THR A 304 10.94 -9.21 5.10
CA THR A 304 10.51 -10.06 3.99
C THR A 304 8.99 -10.11 3.88
N ILE A 305 8.28 -10.37 4.99
CA ILE A 305 6.82 -10.57 4.97
C ILE A 305 6.03 -9.24 4.90
N ALA A 306 6.57 -8.16 5.44
CA ALA A 306 5.93 -6.84 5.52
C ALA A 306 6.21 -5.98 4.29
N LYS A 307 7.04 -6.46 3.35
CA LYS A 307 7.42 -5.70 2.15
C LYS A 307 6.17 -5.31 1.35
N PRO A 308 5.97 -4.00 1.08
CA PRO A 308 4.85 -3.52 0.28
C PRO A 308 4.82 -4.22 -1.09
N LYS A 309 3.65 -4.77 -1.44
CA LYS A 309 3.38 -5.28 -2.79
C LYS A 309 2.64 -4.19 -3.55
N GLY A 310 3.25 -3.72 -4.65
CA GLY A 310 2.58 -2.79 -5.55
C GLY A 310 1.39 -3.47 -6.25
N LEU A 311 0.38 -2.70 -6.60
CA LEU A 311 -0.70 -3.11 -7.50
C LEU A 311 -0.12 -3.51 -8.88
N MET A 312 0.98 -2.88 -9.25
CA MET A 312 1.75 -3.16 -10.45
C MET A 312 2.40 -4.55 -10.41
N ILE A 313 2.02 -5.43 -11.34
CA ILE A 313 2.64 -6.76 -11.53
C ILE A 313 3.76 -6.63 -12.57
N ASP A 314 5.02 -6.78 -12.16
CA ASP A 314 6.13 -6.86 -13.13
C ASP A 314 5.97 -8.12 -13.99
N ARG A 315 6.34 -8.04 -15.28
CA ARG A 315 6.28 -9.21 -16.18
C ARG A 315 7.45 -10.18 -15.96
N GLY A 316 8.43 -9.80 -15.12
CA GLY A 316 9.48 -10.70 -14.64
C GLY A 316 8.93 -11.56 -13.50
N LYS A 317 9.16 -12.87 -13.58
CA LYS A 317 8.79 -13.84 -12.54
C LYS A 317 9.20 -13.31 -11.15
N GLU A 318 8.21 -13.04 -10.30
CA GLU A 318 8.36 -13.02 -8.84
C GLU A 318 7.97 -14.39 -8.30
#